data_AF-A0A537H7W9-F1
#
_entry.id   AF-A0A537H7W9-F1
#
_cell.length_a   1.000
_cell.length_b   1.000
_cell.length_c   1.000
_cell.angle_alpha   90.00
_cell.angle_beta   90.00
_cell.angle_gamma   90.00
#
_symmetry.space_group_name_H-M   'P 1'
#
loop_
_entity.id
_entity.type
_entity.pdbx_description
1 polymer ?
#
loop_
_entity_poly.entity_id
_entity_poly.type
_entity_poly.pdbx_seq_one_letter_code
_entity_poly.pdbx_strand_id
1 'polypeptide(L)'
;MGNLELIVEKHTERIHRGLEVLPTLKHGLPEGLGNKRWTGDLILATYEQALTGDIPQNGLEYKTGNSGGGFDVLGWKSHDGVAKVDQDQVDLSISLNKRGEGEKIEIPVPIYGGGMSFGSISLNFMI
;
A
#
# COMPACT_ATOMS: atom_id res chain seq x y z
N MET A 1 -30.72 22.08 6.34
CA MET A 1 -29.30 21.70 6.51
C MET A 1 -28.53 22.92 6.95
N GLY A 2 -27.74 22.79 8.02
CA GLY A 2 -26.82 23.85 8.46
C GLY A 2 -25.63 23.99 7.50
N ASN A 3 -24.98 25.16 7.48
CA ASN A 3 -23.79 25.39 6.65
C ASN A 3 -22.66 24.37 6.93
N LEU A 4 -22.53 23.91 8.17
CA LEU A 4 -21.54 22.90 8.54
C LEU A 4 -21.84 21.54 7.89
N GLU A 5 -23.10 21.11 7.88
CA GLU A 5 -23.52 19.84 7.25
C GLU A 5 -23.21 19.85 5.76
N LEU A 6 -23.51 20.97 5.08
CA LEU A 6 -23.19 21.16 3.66
C LEU A 6 -21.68 21.11 3.38
N ILE A 7 -20.86 21.67 4.29
CA ILE A 7 -19.40 21.63 4.16
C ILE A 7 -18.90 20.19 4.32
N VAL A 8 -19.37 19.47 5.35
CA VAL A 8 -18.95 18.09 5.60
C VAL A 8 -19.33 17.20 4.43
N GLU A 9 -20.58 17.25 3.98
CA GLU A 9 -21.07 16.45 2.85
C GLU A 9 -20.22 16.67 1.60
N LYS A 10 -19.98 17.94 1.23
CA LYS A 10 -19.15 18.30 0.08
C LYS A 10 -17.73 17.76 0.18
N HIS A 11 -17.10 17.81 1.36
CA HIS A 11 -15.72 17.31 1.51
C HIS A 11 -15.67 15.79 1.48
N THR A 12 -16.62 15.12 2.13
CA THR A 12 -16.76 13.66 2.10
C THR A 12 -16.94 13.17 0.65
N GLU A 13 -17.87 13.77 -0.10
CA GLU A 13 -18.09 13.45 -1.52
C GLU A 13 -16.79 13.61 -2.33
N ARG A 14 -16.08 14.74 -2.14
CA ARG A 14 -14.83 15.00 -2.86
C ARG A 14 -13.71 14.03 -2.51
N ILE A 15 -13.63 13.60 -1.25
CA ILE A 15 -12.64 12.61 -0.82
C ILE A 15 -12.93 11.27 -1.49
N HIS A 16 -14.17 10.77 -1.40
CA HIS A 16 -14.55 9.51 -2.04
C HIS A 16 -14.34 9.55 -3.55
N ARG A 17 -14.77 10.63 -4.20
CA ARG A 17 -14.54 10.82 -5.64
C ARG A 17 -13.05 10.90 -5.97
N GLY A 18 -12.24 11.54 -5.13
CA GLY A 18 -10.80 11.61 -5.28
C GLY A 18 -10.18 10.21 -5.27
N LEU A 19 -10.57 9.38 -4.30
CA LEU A 19 -10.11 8.00 -4.18
C LEU A 19 -10.40 7.18 -5.44
N GLU A 20 -11.59 7.33 -6.04
CA GLU A 20 -11.93 6.64 -7.29
C GLU A 20 -11.19 7.18 -8.51
N VAL A 21 -11.03 8.51 -8.61
CA VAL A 21 -10.48 9.17 -9.80
C VAL A 21 -8.95 9.09 -9.85
N LEU A 22 -8.26 9.13 -8.71
CA LEU A 22 -6.80 9.16 -8.64
C LEU A 22 -6.12 8.02 -9.41
N PRO A 23 -6.45 6.73 -9.22
CA PRO A 23 -5.81 5.65 -9.96
C PRO A 23 -6.15 5.67 -11.46
N THR A 24 -7.23 6.34 -11.90
CA THR A 24 -7.59 6.38 -13.34
C THR A 24 -6.64 7.23 -14.18
N LEU A 25 -5.76 8.02 -13.57
CA LEU A 25 -4.88 8.98 -14.24
C LEU A 25 -5.60 10.01 -15.12
N LYS A 26 -6.91 10.19 -14.97
CA LYS A 26 -7.71 11.14 -15.76
C LYS A 26 -7.13 12.57 -15.78
N HIS A 27 -6.47 12.97 -14.69
CA HIS A 27 -5.85 14.28 -14.54
C HIS A 27 -4.31 14.22 -14.54
N GLY A 28 -3.74 13.09 -14.96
CA GLY A 28 -2.31 12.80 -14.83
C GLY A 28 -1.91 12.42 -13.41
N LEU A 29 -0.62 12.11 -13.24
CA LEU A 29 -0.02 11.87 -11.93
C LEU A 29 0.09 13.19 -11.15
N PRO A 30 -0.39 13.25 -9.90
CA PRO A 30 -0.28 14.45 -9.09
C PRO A 30 1.19 14.85 -8.86
N GLU A 31 1.51 16.12 -9.16
CA GLU A 31 2.82 16.70 -8.88
C GLU A 31 3.05 16.73 -7.36
N GLY A 32 4.05 15.98 -6.88
CA GLY A 32 4.39 15.86 -5.46
C GLY A 32 3.91 14.56 -4.80
N LEU A 33 3.22 13.67 -5.51
CA LEU A 33 2.91 12.34 -4.98
C LEU A 33 4.18 11.46 -4.98
N GLY A 34 4.55 10.99 -3.80
CA GLY A 34 5.60 9.98 -3.64
C GLY A 34 7.03 10.53 -3.63
N ASN A 35 7.98 9.63 -3.84
CA ASN A 35 9.42 9.90 -3.94
C ASN A 35 10.08 8.86 -4.87
N LYS A 36 11.41 8.88 -5.01
CA LYS A 36 12.11 7.94 -5.89
C LYS A 36 11.90 6.46 -5.54
N ARG A 37 11.68 6.10 -4.27
CA ARG A 37 11.44 4.70 -3.85
C ARG A 37 9.97 4.30 -3.95
N TRP A 38 9.07 5.22 -3.60
CA TRP A 38 7.62 5.07 -3.73
C TRP A 38 7.11 6.13 -4.70
N THR A 39 7.24 5.87 -6.00
CA THR A 39 6.81 6.82 -7.04
C THR A 39 5.29 7.01 -7.00
N GLY A 40 4.80 8.11 -7.59
CA GLY A 40 3.37 8.31 -7.75
C GLY A 40 2.70 7.12 -8.45
N ASP A 41 3.35 6.58 -9.49
CA ASP A 41 2.91 5.36 -10.17
C ASP A 41 2.75 4.18 -9.22
N LEU A 42 3.79 3.84 -8.44
CA LEU A 42 3.75 2.72 -7.50
C LEU A 42 2.66 2.86 -6.44
N ILE A 43 2.48 4.09 -5.91
CA ILE A 43 1.45 4.37 -4.92
C ILE A 43 0.05 4.13 -5.51
N LEU A 44 -0.23 4.68 -6.70
CA LEU A 44 -1.53 4.52 -7.35
C LEU A 44 -1.76 3.09 -7.84
N ALA A 45 -0.72 2.42 -8.34
CA ALA A 45 -0.78 1.02 -8.75
C ALA A 45 -1.11 0.11 -7.57
N THR A 46 -0.42 0.30 -6.44
CA THR A 46 -0.70 -0.46 -5.21
C THR A 46 -2.13 -0.23 -4.73
N TYR A 47 -2.61 1.02 -4.82
CA TYR A 47 -3.99 1.35 -4.48
C TYR A 47 -5.00 0.66 -5.40
N GLU A 48 -4.79 0.69 -6.72
CA GLU A 48 -5.65 -0.01 -7.69
C GLU A 48 -5.65 -1.53 -7.48
N GLN A 49 -4.48 -2.13 -7.23
CA GLN A 49 -4.35 -3.55 -6.92
C GLN A 49 -5.07 -3.92 -5.61
N ALA A 50 -5.00 -3.06 -4.59
CA ALA A 50 -5.71 -3.29 -3.33
C ALA A 50 -7.24 -3.19 -3.50
N LEU A 51 -7.72 -2.31 -4.38
CA LEU A 51 -9.15 -2.17 -4.67
C LEU A 51 -9.70 -3.31 -5.52
N THR A 52 -8.95 -3.78 -6.51
CA THR A 52 -9.46 -4.68 -7.55
C THR A 52 -8.98 -6.11 -7.40
N GLY A 53 -7.82 -6.33 -6.79
CA GLY A 53 -7.10 -7.60 -6.82
C GLY A 53 -6.36 -7.87 -8.14
N ASP A 54 -6.46 -6.98 -9.12
CA ASP A 54 -5.91 -7.15 -10.47
C ASP A 54 -4.73 -6.22 -10.74
N ILE A 55 -3.90 -6.58 -11.72
CA ILE A 55 -2.79 -5.73 -12.18
C ILE A 55 -3.36 -4.49 -12.90
N PRO A 56 -2.83 -3.27 -12.66
CA PRO A 56 -3.26 -2.06 -13.35
C PRO A 56 -3.15 -2.16 -14.87
N GLN A 57 -4.21 -1.79 -15.60
CA GLN A 57 -4.27 -1.85 -17.07
C GLN A 57 -4.09 -0.48 -17.75
N ASN A 58 -4.00 0.58 -16.95
CA ASN A 58 -3.87 1.98 -17.36
C ASN A 58 -2.42 2.44 -17.59
N GLY A 59 -1.45 1.53 -17.53
CA GLY A 59 -0.04 1.82 -17.79
C GLY A 59 0.75 2.36 -16.58
N LEU A 60 0.18 2.35 -15.37
CA LEU A 60 0.92 2.62 -14.15
C LEU A 60 2.07 1.62 -13.99
N GLU A 61 3.26 2.11 -13.65
CA GLU A 61 4.36 1.25 -13.22
C GLU A 61 4.07 0.69 -11.81
N TYR A 62 4.03 -0.64 -11.70
CA TYR A 62 3.59 -1.37 -10.51
C TYR A 62 4.65 -2.32 -9.94
N LYS A 63 5.81 -2.42 -10.56
CA LYS A 63 6.88 -3.38 -10.22
C LYS A 63 8.04 -2.71 -9.52
N THR A 64 8.45 -1.53 -9.99
CA THR A 64 9.70 -0.88 -9.53
C THR A 64 9.53 0.63 -9.32
N GLY A 65 10.33 1.18 -8.41
CA GLY A 65 10.43 2.63 -8.23
C GLY A 65 11.40 3.25 -9.23
N ASN A 66 11.94 4.40 -8.86
CA ASN A 66 12.93 5.17 -9.61
C ASN A 66 14.15 5.52 -8.74
N SER A 67 14.50 4.64 -7.81
CA SER A 67 15.64 4.80 -6.90
C SER A 67 16.92 4.15 -7.45
N GLY A 68 16.77 3.18 -8.36
CA GLY A 68 17.88 2.43 -8.96
C GLY A 68 18.52 1.41 -8.01
N GLY A 69 17.85 1.06 -6.91
CA GLY A 69 18.33 0.11 -5.92
C GLY A 69 17.22 -0.43 -5.01
N GLY A 70 17.57 -1.28 -4.04
CA GLY A 70 16.57 -1.95 -3.21
C GLY A 70 15.72 -2.90 -4.06
N PHE A 71 14.39 -2.79 -3.97
CA PHE A 71 13.49 -3.65 -4.75
C PHE A 71 13.53 -3.38 -6.26
N ASP A 72 14.01 -2.21 -6.71
CA ASP A 72 14.13 -1.88 -8.14
C ASP A 72 15.08 -2.83 -8.90
N VAL A 73 15.97 -3.51 -8.19
CA VAL A 73 16.98 -4.43 -8.76
C VAL A 73 16.78 -5.88 -8.30
N LEU A 74 15.74 -6.14 -7.50
CA LEU A 74 15.39 -7.49 -7.05
C LEU A 74 14.34 -8.08 -7.99
N GLY A 75 14.48 -9.35 -8.30
CA GLY A 75 13.55 -10.07 -9.16
C GLY A 75 13.47 -11.54 -8.77
N TRP A 76 12.38 -12.17 -9.18
CA TRP A 76 12.21 -13.60 -8.99
C TRP A 76 12.90 -14.36 -10.13
N LYS A 77 13.68 -15.38 -9.76
CA LYS A 77 14.20 -16.34 -10.73
C LYS A 77 13.19 -17.48 -10.85
N SER A 78 12.63 -17.67 -12.04
CA SER A 78 11.87 -18.88 -12.34
C SER A 78 12.80 -20.09 -12.26
N HIS A 79 12.36 -21.14 -11.57
CA HIS A 79 13.07 -22.40 -11.52
C HIS A 79 12.16 -23.49 -12.08
N ASP A 80 12.67 -24.26 -13.03
CA ASP A 80 11.96 -25.44 -13.51
C ASP A 80 11.91 -26.49 -12.39
N GLY A 81 10.80 -27.23 -12.29
CA GLY A 81 10.66 -28.31 -11.30
C GLY A 81 10.20 -27.89 -9.89
N VAL A 82 9.75 -26.65 -9.70
CA VAL A 82 9.05 -26.28 -8.46
C VAL A 82 7.69 -26.98 -8.42
N ALA A 83 7.45 -27.78 -7.38
CA ALA A 83 6.16 -28.43 -7.18
C ALA A 83 5.05 -27.37 -7.11
N LYS A 84 3.93 -27.62 -7.79
CA LYS A 84 2.74 -26.78 -7.61
C LYS A 84 2.33 -26.87 -6.15
N VAL A 85 2.33 -25.72 -5.48
CA VAL A 85 1.86 -25.61 -4.10
C VAL A 85 0.35 -25.46 -4.13
N ASP A 86 -0.33 -26.24 -3.31
CA ASP A 86 -1.75 -26.03 -3.04
C ASP A 86 -1.90 -24.73 -2.23
N GLN A 87 -2.54 -23.73 -2.83
CA GLN A 87 -2.64 -22.39 -2.24
C GLN A 87 -3.41 -22.41 -0.92
N ASP A 88 -4.39 -23.32 -0.79
CA ASP A 88 -5.21 -23.46 0.42
C ASP A 88 -4.42 -24.08 1.59
N GLN A 89 -3.24 -24.65 1.33
CA GLN A 89 -2.34 -25.21 2.34
C GLN A 89 -1.20 -24.27 2.72
N VAL A 90 -1.11 -23.08 2.12
CA VAL A 90 -0.05 -22.12 2.44
C VAL A 90 -0.38 -21.41 3.75
N ASP A 91 0.39 -21.71 4.79
CA ASP A 91 0.37 -20.95 6.03
C ASP A 91 1.25 -19.71 5.91
N LEU A 92 0.62 -18.53 6.03
CA LEU A 92 1.29 -17.23 6.00
C LEU A 92 1.63 -16.73 7.40
N SER A 93 1.34 -17.50 8.45
CA SER A 93 1.64 -17.09 9.81
C SER A 93 3.15 -16.94 10.03
N ILE A 94 3.52 -15.97 10.87
CA ILE A 94 4.91 -15.78 11.27
C ILE A 94 5.01 -15.39 12.73
N SER A 95 5.92 -16.06 13.45
CA SER A 95 6.33 -15.65 14.79
C SER A 95 7.29 -14.47 14.70
N LEU A 96 6.91 -13.34 15.31
CA LEU A 96 7.69 -12.11 15.31
C LEU A 96 8.90 -12.18 16.26
N ASN A 97 8.72 -12.76 17.45
CA ASN A 97 9.79 -12.83 18.45
C ASN A 97 10.53 -14.18 18.42
N LYS A 98 11.65 -14.20 17.68
CA LYS A 98 12.54 -15.36 17.58
C LYS A 98 13.55 -15.49 18.74
N ARG A 99 13.57 -14.56 19.71
CA ARG A 99 14.46 -14.65 20.88
C ARG A 99 13.97 -15.74 21.85
N GLY A 100 14.87 -16.27 22.69
CA GLY A 100 14.51 -17.28 23.70
C GLY A 100 13.65 -16.72 24.86
N GLU A 101 13.51 -15.41 24.94
CA GLU A 101 12.83 -14.69 26.02
C GLU A 101 11.90 -13.59 25.47
N GLY A 102 11.00 -13.09 26.33
CA GLY A 102 10.02 -12.05 26.02
C GLY A 102 8.71 -12.59 25.42
N GLU A 103 7.81 -11.67 25.08
CA GLU A 103 6.47 -12.00 24.57
C GLU A 103 6.53 -12.68 23.20
N LYS A 104 5.75 -13.73 23.03
CA LYS A 104 5.64 -14.50 21.79
C LYS A 104 4.39 -14.04 21.05
N ILE A 105 4.61 -13.31 19.96
CA ILE A 105 3.56 -12.79 19.09
C ILE A 105 3.64 -13.55 17.77
N GLU A 106 2.52 -14.12 17.37
CA GLU A 106 2.31 -14.70 16.04
C GLU A 106 1.28 -13.84 15.30
N ILE A 107 1.58 -13.53 14.05
CA ILE A 107 0.67 -12.80 13.16
C ILE A 107 0.28 -13.73 12.00
N PRO A 108 -0.99 -13.71 11.55
CA PRO A 108 -1.49 -14.64 10.53
C PRO A 108 -1.05 -14.28 9.10
N VAL A 109 -0.51 -13.07 8.89
CA VAL A 109 -0.03 -12.57 7.59
C VAL A 109 1.32 -11.88 7.86
N PRO A 110 2.36 -12.06 7.02
CA PRO A 110 3.71 -11.57 7.31
C PRO A 110 3.87 -10.07 7.01
N ILE A 111 2.84 -9.30 7.35
CA ILE A 111 2.76 -7.85 7.14
C ILE A 111 2.28 -7.24 8.45
N TYR A 112 3.05 -6.30 8.98
CA TYR A 112 2.65 -5.51 10.14
C TYR A 112 3.00 -4.05 9.89
N GLY A 113 2.24 -3.14 10.49
CA GLY A 113 2.51 -1.72 10.42
C GLY A 113 3.84 -1.40 11.11
N GLY A 114 4.79 -0.85 10.36
CA GLY A 114 5.96 -0.21 10.96
C GLY A 114 5.49 1.00 11.75
N GLY A 115 5.81 1.08 13.04
CA GLY A 115 5.56 2.25 13.86
C GLY A 115 6.37 3.44 13.34
N MET A 116 5.81 4.17 12.37
CA MET A 116 6.33 5.45 11.96
C MET A 116 5.73 6.48 12.90
N SER A 117 6.55 7.04 13.80
CA SER A 117 6.24 8.40 14.22
C SER A 117 6.35 9.25 12.95
N PHE A 118 5.20 9.68 12.42
CA PHE A 118 5.18 10.97 11.76
C PHE A 118 5.64 11.94 12.84
N GLY A 119 6.93 12.26 12.90
CA GLY A 119 7.41 13.35 13.73
C GLY A 119 6.53 14.55 13.39
N SER A 120 5.65 14.93 14.34
CA SER A 120 4.71 16.05 14.26
C SER A 120 3.31 15.83 13.65
N ILE A 121 2.54 14.82 14.08
CA ILE A 121 1.09 15.04 14.26
C ILE A 121 0.78 15.21 15.74
N SER A 122 0.25 16.38 16.11
CA SER A 122 -0.10 16.69 17.49
C SER A 122 -1.26 15.80 17.96
N LEU A 123 -1.28 15.47 19.25
CA LEU A 123 -2.30 14.64 19.89
C LEU A 123 -3.74 15.14 19.58
N ASN A 124 -3.91 16.45 19.36
CA ASN A 124 -5.18 17.06 18.98
C ASN A 124 -5.76 16.61 17.64
N PHE A 125 -4.99 15.91 16.79
CA PHE A 125 -5.50 15.36 15.53
C PHE A 125 -5.96 13.89 15.67
N MET A 126 -5.61 13.24 16.78
CA MET A 126 -5.97 11.85 17.07
C MET A 126 -7.19 11.71 18.01
N ILE A 127 -7.58 12.78 18.71
CA ILE A 127 -8.72 12.79 19.64
C ILE A 127 -9.90 13.50 18.98
#